data_AF-A0A2P5F5D5-F1
#
_entry.id   AF-A0A2P5F5D5-F1
#
_cell.length_a   1.000
_cell.length_b   1.000
_cell.length_c   1.000
_cell.angle_alpha   90.00
_cell.angle_beta   90.00
_cell.angle_gamma   90.00
#
_symmetry.space_group_name_H-M   'P 1'
#
loop_
_entity.id
_entity.type
_entity.pdbx_description
1 polymer ?
#
loop_
_entity_poly.entity_id
_entity_poly.type
_entity_poly.pdbx_seq_one_letter_code
_entity_poly.pdbx_strand_id
1 'polypeptide(L)'
;MRSETTRKWKNDNVHKKRQRRQTTENTEENECCRSVAGVRGRNWRRMEAALAELERVQTRILQRISDLEVEVEVAVSHLPLSEARALVQREAAVVSSIVQGVSELELESDTEARLSSILRSNGVKEFSFKRVPSDYYDWPLEARRDALAAPSVHHLCKSIVLVNTQAQSNVVDCSDCNNSKYYVVVVQYSARFNAESVKNFLYSLNDGKIAKKKFNLRLAPEETSVKLTGYEHNAVTCIGMKTDIPVILDEAITKLNPDFFWLGGGEVDLKLGIRTSEFINSVKPFVVSCSGI
;
A
#
# COMPACT_ATOMS: atom_id res chain seq x y z
N MET A 1 61.84 -22.16 36.01
CA MET A 1 61.62 -20.71 35.80
C MET A 1 61.38 -20.34 34.32
N ARG A 2 60.41 -20.96 33.61
CA ARG A 2 60.12 -20.63 32.19
C ARG A 2 58.62 -20.66 31.81
N SER A 3 57.71 -20.65 32.79
CA SER A 3 56.27 -20.83 32.55
C SER A 3 55.39 -19.61 32.85
N GLU A 4 55.88 -18.61 33.59
CA GLU A 4 55.07 -17.45 34.00
C GLU A 4 55.15 -16.27 33.02
N THR A 5 56.29 -16.06 32.36
CA THR A 5 56.50 -14.96 31.41
C THR A 5 55.69 -15.12 30.12
N THR A 6 55.47 -16.36 29.67
CA THR A 6 54.74 -16.66 28.42
C THR A 6 53.23 -16.56 28.56
N ARG A 7 52.68 -16.73 29.77
CA ARG A 7 51.23 -16.55 30.05
C ARG A 7 50.85 -15.07 30.14
N LYS A 8 51.70 -14.23 30.72
CA LYS A 8 51.47 -12.78 30.82
C LYS A 8 51.45 -12.11 29.44
N TRP A 9 52.38 -12.48 28.56
CA TRP A 9 52.46 -11.95 27.18
C TRP A 9 51.25 -12.31 26.29
N LYS A 10 50.66 -13.50 26.49
CA LYS A 10 49.45 -13.91 25.74
C LYS A 10 48.20 -13.18 26.22
N ASN A 11 48.04 -12.94 27.51
CA ASN A 11 46.88 -12.24 28.06
C ASN A 11 46.89 -10.74 27.71
N ASP A 12 48.04 -10.08 27.76
CA ASP A 12 48.18 -8.66 27.39
C ASP A 12 47.88 -8.42 25.90
N ASN A 13 48.22 -9.39 25.04
CA ASN A 13 47.91 -9.31 23.61
C ASN A 13 46.42 -9.54 23.31
N VAL A 14 45.73 -10.39 24.07
CA VAL A 14 44.28 -10.60 23.90
C VAL A 14 43.49 -9.37 24.34
N HIS A 15 43.88 -8.72 25.44
CA HIS A 15 43.23 -7.48 25.89
C HIS A 15 43.49 -6.30 24.93
N LYS A 16 44.72 -6.14 24.42
CA LYS A 16 44.99 -5.11 23.39
C LYS A 16 44.23 -5.36 22.09
N LYS A 17 44.05 -6.63 21.67
CA LYS A 17 43.31 -6.98 20.46
C LYS A 17 41.80 -6.79 20.63
N ARG A 18 41.26 -7.00 21.84
CA ARG A 18 39.85 -6.77 22.18
C ARG A 18 39.52 -5.28 22.29
N GLN A 19 40.39 -4.49 22.90
CA GLN A 19 40.24 -3.02 22.93
C GLN A 19 40.32 -2.41 21.52
N ARG A 20 41.25 -2.86 20.67
CA ARG A 20 41.36 -2.37 19.27
C ARG A 20 40.09 -2.65 18.46
N ARG A 21 39.49 -3.84 18.60
CA ARG A 21 38.23 -4.21 17.91
C ARG A 21 37.05 -3.35 18.38
N GLN A 22 36.94 -3.11 19.69
CA GLN A 22 35.87 -2.28 20.25
C GLN A 22 35.99 -0.80 19.83
N THR A 23 37.21 -0.27 19.70
CA THR A 23 37.40 1.09 19.19
C THR A 23 37.11 1.21 17.69
N THR A 24 37.40 0.18 16.88
CA THR A 24 37.07 0.20 15.45
C THR A 24 35.57 0.07 15.21
N GLU A 25 34.86 -0.82 15.93
CA GLU A 25 33.40 -0.98 15.83
C GLU A 25 32.66 0.30 16.25
N ASN A 26 33.06 0.94 17.36
CA ASN A 26 32.45 2.21 17.80
C ASN A 26 32.72 3.40 16.86
N THR A 27 33.81 3.34 16.07
CA THR A 27 34.12 4.39 15.09
C THR A 27 33.33 4.18 13.80
N GLU A 28 33.21 2.93 13.34
CA GLU A 28 32.41 2.54 12.18
C GLU A 28 30.90 2.75 12.40
N GLU A 29 30.38 2.45 13.60
CA GLU A 29 28.98 2.72 13.96
C GLU A 29 28.69 4.23 13.99
N ASN A 30 29.60 5.04 14.52
CA ASN A 30 29.45 6.50 14.54
C ASN A 30 29.56 7.13 13.14
N GLU A 31 30.41 6.61 12.27
CA GLU A 31 30.49 7.03 10.86
C GLU A 31 29.26 6.59 10.07
N CYS A 32 28.73 5.39 10.31
CA CYS A 32 27.49 4.89 9.72
C CYS A 32 26.30 5.78 10.11
N CYS A 33 26.12 6.07 11.40
CA CYS A 33 25.06 6.96 11.91
C CYS A 33 25.17 8.39 11.35
N ARG A 34 26.39 8.94 11.24
CA ARG A 34 26.62 10.25 10.61
C ARG A 34 26.30 10.24 9.11
N SER A 35 26.60 9.15 8.42
CA SER A 35 26.30 9.02 6.99
C SER A 35 24.79 8.94 6.73
N VAL A 36 24.04 8.19 7.54
CA VAL A 36 22.58 8.02 7.41
C VAL A 36 21.84 9.32 7.73
N ALA A 37 22.26 10.06 8.76
CA ALA A 37 21.72 11.39 9.06
C ALA A 37 22.03 12.40 7.92
N GLY A 38 23.23 12.32 7.35
CA GLY A 38 23.62 13.13 6.19
C GLY A 38 22.84 12.81 4.92
N VAL A 39 22.51 11.54 4.66
CA VAL A 39 21.67 11.11 3.53
C VAL A 39 20.22 11.56 3.69
N ARG A 40 19.63 11.40 4.89
CA ARG A 40 18.27 11.89 5.17
C ARG A 40 18.15 13.41 5.02
N GLY A 41 19.13 14.17 5.53
CA GLY A 41 19.16 15.62 5.37
C GLY A 41 19.44 16.10 3.94
N ARG A 42 20.07 15.28 3.09
CA ARG A 42 20.24 15.57 1.65
C ARG A 42 18.97 15.31 0.85
N ASN A 43 18.25 14.23 1.15
CA ASN A 43 16.99 13.92 0.50
C ASN A 43 15.89 14.92 0.85
N TRP A 44 15.81 15.35 2.12
CA TRP A 44 14.88 16.39 2.55
C TRP A 44 15.10 17.71 1.80
N ARG A 45 16.35 18.18 1.72
CA ARG A 45 16.70 19.40 0.97
C ARG A 45 16.43 19.32 -0.52
N ARG A 46 16.57 18.14 -1.12
CA ARG A 46 16.19 17.91 -2.53
C ARG A 46 14.69 17.98 -2.74
N MET A 47 13.90 17.45 -1.81
CA MET A 47 12.44 17.50 -1.86
C MET A 47 11.92 18.92 -1.64
N GLU A 48 12.49 19.67 -0.70
CA GLU A 48 12.18 21.10 -0.50
C GLU A 48 12.51 21.92 -1.75
N ALA A 49 13.67 21.68 -2.39
CA ALA A 49 14.03 22.35 -3.63
C ALA A 49 13.10 22.00 -4.79
N ALA A 50 12.66 20.74 -4.89
CA ALA A 50 11.70 20.30 -5.89
C ALA A 50 10.31 20.93 -5.67
N LEU A 51 9.86 21.03 -4.43
CA LEU A 51 8.60 21.68 -4.07
C LEU A 51 8.63 23.17 -4.38
N ALA A 52 9.72 23.86 -4.00
CA ALA A 52 9.89 25.29 -4.30
C ALA A 52 9.95 25.56 -5.82
N GLU A 53 10.59 24.67 -6.59
CA GLU A 53 10.59 24.79 -8.06
C GLU A 53 9.20 24.53 -8.65
N LEU A 54 8.43 23.58 -8.10
CA LEU A 54 7.07 23.33 -8.52
C LEU A 54 6.16 24.53 -8.24
N GLU A 55 6.22 25.10 -7.03
CA GLU A 55 5.50 26.33 -6.67
C GLU A 55 5.86 27.47 -7.63
N ARG A 56 7.16 27.66 -7.91
CA ARG A 56 7.62 28.69 -8.85
C ARG A 56 7.06 28.49 -10.26
N VAL A 57 7.03 27.25 -10.75
CA VAL A 57 6.46 26.92 -12.06
C VAL A 57 4.95 27.16 -12.08
N GLN A 58 4.23 26.74 -11.04
CA GLN A 58 2.79 26.95 -10.92
C GLN A 58 2.44 28.44 -10.90
N THR A 59 3.12 29.25 -10.07
CA THR A 59 2.91 30.70 -10.04
C THR A 59 3.18 31.35 -11.39
N ARG A 60 4.23 30.91 -12.10
CA ARG A 60 4.52 31.43 -13.45
C ARG A 60 3.46 31.05 -14.48
N ILE A 61 2.89 29.85 -14.39
CA ILE A 61 1.80 29.42 -15.28
C ILE A 61 0.56 30.27 -15.02
N LEU A 62 0.17 30.44 -13.75
CA LEU A 62 -0.99 31.25 -13.37
C LEU A 62 -0.85 32.70 -13.81
N GLN A 63 0.34 33.29 -13.66
CA GLN A 63 0.62 34.64 -14.14
C GLN A 63 0.42 34.74 -15.66
N ARG A 64 0.99 33.78 -16.42
CA ARG A 64 0.83 33.78 -17.88
C ARG A 64 -0.62 33.59 -18.31
N ILE A 65 -1.40 32.79 -17.59
CA ILE A 65 -2.84 32.64 -17.86
C ILE A 65 -3.54 33.97 -17.62
N SER A 66 -3.28 34.64 -16.49
CA SER A 66 -3.86 35.95 -16.19
C SER A 66 -3.49 37.02 -17.23
N ASP A 67 -2.23 37.05 -17.68
CA ASP A 67 -1.80 37.98 -18.73
C ASP A 67 -2.52 37.69 -20.06
N LEU A 68 -2.67 36.41 -20.42
CA LEU A 68 -3.41 36.00 -21.62
C LEU A 68 -4.90 36.32 -21.52
N GLU A 69 -5.52 36.17 -20.35
CA GLU A 69 -6.93 36.53 -20.13
C GLU A 69 -7.17 38.01 -20.40
N VAL A 70 -6.27 38.88 -19.93
CA VAL A 70 -6.34 40.34 -20.18
C VAL A 70 -6.14 40.64 -21.67
N GLU A 71 -5.16 40.02 -22.32
CA GLU A 71 -4.92 40.20 -23.76
C GLU A 71 -6.13 39.76 -24.60
N VAL A 72 -6.75 38.63 -24.25
CA VAL A 72 -7.94 38.11 -24.91
C VAL A 72 -9.15 39.02 -24.65
N GLU A 73 -9.36 39.51 -23.44
CA GLU A 73 -10.45 40.43 -23.10
C GLU A 73 -10.35 41.73 -23.92
N VAL A 74 -9.15 42.29 -24.03
CA VAL A 74 -8.88 43.47 -24.88
C VAL A 74 -9.15 43.16 -26.35
N ALA A 75 -8.65 42.03 -26.87
CA ALA A 75 -8.84 41.65 -28.26
C ALA A 75 -10.33 41.42 -28.62
N VAL A 76 -11.09 40.79 -27.72
CA VAL A 76 -12.52 40.52 -27.90
C VAL A 76 -13.35 41.81 -27.83
N SER A 77 -12.93 42.78 -27.03
CA SER A 77 -13.61 44.09 -26.91
C SER A 77 -13.58 44.93 -28.20
N HIS A 78 -12.64 44.65 -29.11
CA HIS A 78 -12.51 45.34 -30.39
C HIS A 78 -13.25 44.65 -31.55
N LEU A 79 -13.89 43.50 -31.30
CA LEU A 79 -14.62 42.74 -32.32
C LEU A 79 -16.13 43.03 -32.31
N PRO A 80 -16.80 42.98 -33.48
CA PRO A 80 -18.26 42.95 -33.55
C PRO A 80 -18.83 41.77 -32.76
N LEU A 81 -19.94 41.98 -32.06
CA LEU A 81 -20.57 40.98 -31.17
C LEU A 81 -20.85 39.63 -31.86
N SER A 82 -21.10 39.64 -33.17
CA SER A 82 -21.33 38.43 -33.98
C SER A 82 -20.06 37.61 -34.20
N GLU A 83 -18.91 38.26 -34.38
CA GLU A 83 -17.61 37.61 -34.62
C GLU A 83 -17.02 37.07 -33.31
N ALA A 84 -17.15 37.84 -32.22
CA ALA A 84 -16.77 37.38 -30.88
C ALA A 84 -17.51 36.10 -30.47
N ARG A 85 -18.82 36.03 -30.72
CA ARG A 85 -19.64 34.83 -30.44
C ARG A 85 -19.21 33.62 -31.27
N ALA A 86 -18.91 33.81 -32.55
CA ALA A 86 -18.46 32.72 -33.42
C ALA A 86 -17.10 32.15 -32.98
N LEU A 87 -16.19 33.01 -32.52
CA LEU A 87 -14.88 32.60 -32.01
C LEU A 87 -15.01 31.78 -30.72
N VAL A 88 -15.79 32.27 -29.75
CA VAL A 88 -16.05 31.57 -28.48
C VAL A 88 -16.70 30.21 -28.71
N GLN A 89 -17.67 30.11 -29.64
CA GLN A 89 -18.31 28.83 -29.97
C GLN A 89 -17.34 27.83 -30.60
N ARG A 90 -16.41 28.30 -31.45
CA ARG A 90 -15.41 27.45 -32.08
C ARG A 90 -14.38 26.92 -31.08
N GLU A 91 -13.89 27.77 -30.19
CA GLU A 91 -12.97 27.37 -29.12
C GLU A 91 -13.66 26.44 -28.11
N ALA A 92 -14.91 26.72 -27.73
CA ALA A 92 -15.68 25.85 -26.85
C ALA A 92 -15.88 24.44 -27.44
N ALA A 93 -16.04 24.31 -28.76
CA ALA A 93 -16.12 23.01 -29.42
C ALA A 93 -14.78 22.25 -29.42
N VAL A 94 -13.65 22.96 -29.56
CA VAL A 94 -12.30 22.38 -29.49
C VAL A 94 -12.01 21.94 -28.05
N VAL A 95 -12.30 22.78 -27.06
CA VAL A 95 -12.18 22.43 -25.64
C VAL A 95 -13.06 21.23 -25.30
N SER A 96 -14.31 21.20 -25.77
CA SER A 96 -15.18 20.03 -25.57
C SER A 96 -14.63 18.75 -26.20
N SER A 97 -14.00 18.85 -27.38
CA SER A 97 -13.40 17.69 -28.06
C SER A 97 -12.12 17.23 -27.35
N ILE A 98 -11.31 18.16 -26.82
CA ILE A 98 -10.15 17.85 -25.99
C ILE A 98 -10.61 17.22 -24.67
N VAL A 99 -11.61 17.77 -24.00
CA VAL A 99 -12.18 17.22 -22.75
C VAL A 99 -12.73 15.81 -22.97
N GLN A 100 -13.40 15.55 -24.10
CA GLN A 100 -13.84 14.21 -24.46
C GLN A 100 -12.67 13.25 -24.73
N GLY A 101 -11.63 13.70 -25.44
CA GLY A 101 -10.41 12.90 -25.67
C GLY A 101 -9.56 12.66 -24.42
N VAL A 102 -9.60 13.59 -23.45
CA VAL A 102 -8.97 13.46 -22.14
C VAL A 102 -9.74 12.46 -21.27
N SER A 103 -11.07 12.41 -21.36
CA SER A 103 -11.89 11.45 -20.59
C SER A 103 -11.62 9.97 -20.93
N GLU A 104 -11.11 9.67 -22.13
CA GLU A 104 -10.77 8.31 -22.56
C GLU A 104 -9.32 7.92 -22.18
N LEU A 105 -8.48 8.90 -21.86
CA LEU A 105 -7.11 8.76 -21.34
C LEU A 105 -7.02 8.93 -19.80
N GLU A 106 -8.10 9.36 -19.14
CA GLU A 106 -8.24 9.51 -17.67
C GLU A 106 -8.62 8.20 -16.94
N LEU A 107 -8.31 7.03 -17.50
CA LEU A 107 -8.44 5.74 -16.79
C LEU A 107 -7.17 5.29 -16.05
N GLU A 108 -6.21 6.19 -15.85
CA GLU A 108 -5.24 6.12 -14.76
C GLU A 108 -5.65 7.11 -13.67
N SER A 109 -6.83 6.89 -13.06
CA SER A 109 -7.16 7.67 -11.87
C SER A 109 -6.11 7.38 -10.80
N ASP A 110 -5.60 8.43 -10.17
CA ASP A 110 -4.71 8.32 -9.01
C ASP A 110 -5.35 7.30 -8.03
N THR A 111 -4.75 6.10 -7.94
CA THR A 111 -5.31 4.98 -7.18
C THR A 111 -5.56 5.41 -5.73
N GLU A 112 -4.68 6.25 -5.18
CA GLU A 112 -4.84 6.82 -3.85
C GLU A 112 -6.12 7.65 -3.74
N ALA A 113 -6.38 8.56 -4.68
CA ALA A 113 -7.59 9.37 -4.71
C ALA A 113 -8.85 8.51 -4.86
N ARG A 114 -8.83 7.53 -5.77
CA ARG A 114 -9.95 6.59 -5.99
C ARG A 114 -10.27 5.82 -4.72
N LEU A 115 -9.27 5.21 -4.08
CA LEU A 115 -9.47 4.41 -2.87
C LEU A 115 -9.83 5.27 -1.66
N SER A 116 -9.27 6.48 -1.56
CA SER A 116 -9.64 7.46 -0.55
C SER A 116 -11.12 7.82 -0.64
N SER A 117 -11.66 8.02 -1.85
CA SER A 117 -13.07 8.29 -2.08
C SER A 117 -13.95 7.13 -1.60
N ILE A 118 -13.59 5.89 -1.96
CA ILE A 118 -14.32 4.68 -1.54
C ILE A 118 -14.32 4.50 -0.01
N LEU A 119 -13.17 4.70 0.64
CA LEU A 119 -13.06 4.61 2.10
C LEU A 119 -13.95 5.65 2.79
N ARG A 120 -13.90 6.90 2.33
CA ARG A 120 -14.73 7.98 2.87
C ARG A 120 -16.22 7.74 2.64
N SER A 121 -16.62 7.25 1.46
CA SER A 121 -18.03 6.93 1.17
C SER A 121 -18.54 5.79 2.05
N ASN A 122 -17.66 4.89 2.48
CA ASN A 122 -17.97 3.80 3.41
C ASN A 122 -17.89 4.23 4.89
N GLY A 123 -17.68 5.53 5.16
CA GLY A 123 -17.66 6.09 6.51
C GLY A 123 -16.33 5.98 7.24
N VAL A 124 -15.27 5.51 6.57
CA VAL A 124 -13.92 5.42 7.17
C VAL A 124 -13.35 6.82 7.32
N LYS A 125 -13.04 7.20 8.56
CA LYS A 125 -12.51 8.52 8.90
C LYS A 125 -10.99 8.56 9.04
N GLU A 126 -10.43 7.49 9.60
CA GLU A 126 -9.03 7.40 9.96
C GLU A 126 -8.30 6.36 9.09
N PHE A 127 -7.66 6.83 8.02
CA PHE A 127 -6.77 6.03 7.18
C PHE A 127 -5.63 6.90 6.64
N SER A 128 -4.56 6.26 6.19
CA SER A 128 -3.39 6.91 5.61
C SER A 128 -2.89 6.11 4.42
N PHE A 129 -2.47 6.81 3.37
CA PHE A 129 -1.70 6.23 2.30
C PHE A 129 -0.23 6.62 2.43
N LYS A 130 0.66 5.70 2.04
CA LYS A 130 2.09 5.95 2.03
C LYS A 130 2.76 5.24 0.87
N ARG A 131 3.49 6.02 0.06
CA ARG A 131 4.40 5.52 -0.96
C ARG A 131 5.67 4.98 -0.31
N VAL A 132 6.16 3.85 -0.81
CA VAL A 132 7.42 3.22 -0.39
C VAL A 132 8.37 3.07 -1.59
N PRO A 133 9.68 2.95 -1.39
CA PRO A 133 10.62 2.73 -2.49
C PRO A 133 10.35 1.45 -3.29
N SER A 134 10.82 1.39 -4.53
CA SER A 134 10.60 0.24 -5.43
C SER A 134 11.23 -1.06 -4.92
N ASP A 135 12.33 -0.97 -4.16
CA ASP A 135 13.04 -2.09 -3.53
C ASP A 135 12.44 -2.49 -2.16
N TYR A 136 11.30 -1.91 -1.76
CA TYR A 136 10.66 -2.17 -0.45
C TYR A 136 10.46 -3.66 -0.14
N TYR A 137 10.14 -4.47 -1.15
CA TYR A 137 9.92 -5.91 -0.97
C TYR A 137 11.20 -6.74 -0.88
N ASP A 138 12.37 -6.15 -1.14
CA ASP A 138 13.67 -6.80 -0.94
C ASP A 138 14.18 -6.63 0.50
N TRP A 139 13.57 -5.74 1.26
CA TRP A 139 13.99 -5.42 2.62
C TRP A 139 13.50 -6.44 3.66
N PRO A 140 14.20 -6.58 4.81
CA PRO A 140 13.67 -7.30 5.96
C PRO A 140 12.43 -6.61 6.55
N LEU A 141 11.59 -7.35 7.29
CA LEU A 141 10.33 -6.82 7.83
C LEU A 141 10.52 -5.65 8.78
N GLU A 142 11.61 -5.61 9.53
CA GLU A 142 11.96 -4.52 10.46
C GLU A 142 12.20 -3.22 9.70
N ALA A 143 12.90 -3.26 8.57
CA ALA A 143 13.13 -2.09 7.73
C ALA A 143 11.82 -1.61 7.07
N ARG A 144 10.96 -2.53 6.65
CA ARG A 144 9.61 -2.21 6.14
C ARG A 144 8.74 -1.55 7.20
N ARG A 145 8.78 -2.05 8.44
CA ARG A 145 8.10 -1.46 9.61
C ARG A 145 8.57 -0.02 9.79
N ASP A 146 9.88 0.20 9.81
CA ASP A 146 10.47 1.53 10.01
C ASP A 146 10.08 2.49 8.88
N ALA A 147 10.08 2.01 7.64
CA ALA A 147 9.66 2.79 6.48
C ALA A 147 8.20 3.24 6.57
N LEU A 148 7.31 2.42 7.14
CA LEU A 148 5.91 2.76 7.35
C LEU A 148 5.61 3.43 8.70
N ALA A 149 6.64 3.62 9.55
CA ALA A 149 6.46 4.03 10.95
C ALA A 149 5.45 3.14 11.70
N ALA A 150 5.41 1.85 11.36
CA ALA A 150 4.52 0.89 11.99
C ALA A 150 5.02 0.57 13.43
N PRO A 151 4.13 0.37 14.41
CA PRO A 151 4.53 0.09 15.80
C PRO A 151 5.32 -1.22 15.96
N SER A 152 5.02 -2.23 15.15
CA SER A 152 5.75 -3.49 15.11
C SER A 152 5.59 -4.18 13.75
N VAL A 153 6.40 -5.21 13.48
CA VAL A 153 6.27 -6.02 12.25
C VAL A 153 4.91 -6.74 12.16
N HIS A 154 4.25 -6.95 13.29
CA HIS A 154 2.90 -7.53 13.37
C HIS A 154 1.81 -6.59 12.84
N HIS A 155 2.09 -5.29 12.71
CA HIS A 155 1.18 -4.32 12.09
C HIS A 155 1.33 -4.30 10.56
N LEU A 156 2.25 -5.07 9.99
CA LEU A 156 2.38 -5.25 8.55
C LEU A 156 1.57 -6.47 8.13
N CYS A 157 0.55 -6.27 7.32
CA CYS A 157 -0.34 -7.31 6.84
C CYS A 157 -0.27 -7.43 5.31
N LYS A 158 -0.65 -8.61 4.82
CA LYS A 158 -0.82 -8.91 3.40
C LYS A 158 -2.23 -9.45 3.18
N SER A 159 -2.78 -9.13 2.02
CA SER A 159 -3.99 -9.75 1.50
C SER A 159 -3.59 -10.79 0.46
N ILE A 160 -4.22 -11.97 0.50
CA ILE A 160 -4.00 -13.04 -0.47
C ILE A 160 -5.34 -13.56 -0.98
N VAL A 161 -5.45 -13.79 -2.28
CA VAL A 161 -6.65 -14.37 -2.88
C VAL A 161 -6.55 -15.88 -2.86
N LEU A 162 -7.56 -16.53 -2.33
CA LEU A 162 -7.71 -17.98 -2.32
C LEU A 162 -8.79 -18.40 -3.31
N VAL A 163 -8.60 -19.57 -3.91
CA VAL A 163 -9.57 -20.27 -4.74
C VAL A 163 -9.98 -21.58 -4.08
N ASN A 164 -11.28 -21.83 -4.01
CA ASN A 164 -11.82 -23.13 -3.62
C ASN A 164 -11.84 -24.06 -4.84
N THR A 165 -10.83 -24.91 -4.98
CA THR A 165 -10.71 -25.78 -6.17
C THR A 165 -11.67 -26.96 -6.16
N GLN A 166 -12.33 -27.24 -5.02
CA GLN A 166 -13.31 -28.32 -4.87
C GLN A 166 -14.75 -27.83 -4.68
N ALA A 167 -15.00 -26.54 -4.91
CA ALA A 167 -16.34 -25.96 -4.90
C ALA A 167 -17.31 -26.74 -5.81
N GLN A 168 -18.59 -26.75 -5.46
CA GLN A 168 -19.61 -27.35 -6.32
C GLN A 168 -19.69 -26.63 -7.67
N SER A 169 -20.15 -27.30 -8.73
CA SER A 169 -20.13 -26.76 -10.10
C SER A 169 -21.00 -25.51 -10.29
N ASN A 170 -22.02 -25.32 -9.44
CA ASN A 170 -22.86 -24.13 -9.40
C ASN A 170 -22.21 -22.95 -8.65
N VAL A 171 -21.12 -23.17 -7.92
CA VAL A 171 -20.37 -22.14 -7.20
C VAL A 171 -19.24 -21.66 -8.10
N VAL A 172 -19.54 -20.65 -8.91
CA VAL A 172 -18.63 -20.13 -9.94
C VAL A 172 -18.07 -18.74 -9.61
N ASP A 173 -18.71 -18.02 -8.70
CA ASP A 173 -18.42 -16.63 -8.37
C ASP A 173 -18.35 -16.38 -6.84
N CYS A 174 -18.50 -15.12 -6.45
CA CYS A 174 -18.41 -14.65 -5.07
C CYS A 174 -19.75 -14.16 -4.49
N SER A 175 -20.89 -14.55 -5.11
CA SER A 175 -22.21 -14.03 -4.76
C SER A 175 -22.72 -14.46 -3.38
N ASP A 176 -22.35 -15.66 -2.93
CA ASP A 176 -22.67 -16.16 -1.59
C ASP A 176 -21.42 -16.12 -0.71
N CYS A 177 -21.36 -15.14 0.21
CA CYS A 177 -20.22 -14.98 1.11
C CYS A 177 -19.92 -16.23 1.95
N ASN A 178 -20.93 -17.04 2.25
CA ASN A 178 -20.75 -18.25 3.05
C ASN A 178 -20.19 -19.42 2.24
N ASN A 179 -20.37 -19.41 0.91
CA ASN A 179 -19.91 -20.47 0.01
C ASN A 179 -19.49 -19.91 -1.37
N SER A 180 -18.43 -19.09 -1.37
CA SER A 180 -17.88 -18.47 -2.56
C SER A 180 -16.77 -19.31 -3.20
N LYS A 181 -16.56 -19.09 -4.51
CA LYS A 181 -15.45 -19.70 -5.24
C LYS A 181 -14.10 -19.11 -4.80
N TYR A 182 -14.08 -17.83 -4.45
CA TYR A 182 -12.88 -17.10 -4.05
C TYR A 182 -13.07 -16.38 -2.72
N TYR A 183 -11.98 -16.22 -1.98
CA TYR A 183 -11.93 -15.48 -0.72
C TYR A 183 -10.65 -14.65 -0.67
N VAL A 184 -10.70 -13.46 -0.10
CA VAL A 184 -9.49 -12.70 0.26
C VAL A 184 -9.18 -12.95 1.73
N VAL A 185 -7.96 -13.34 2.06
CA VAL A 185 -7.51 -13.48 3.44
C VAL A 185 -6.49 -12.41 3.77
N VAL A 186 -6.72 -11.68 4.87
CA VAL A 186 -5.80 -10.68 5.41
C VAL A 186 -5.11 -11.25 6.65
N VAL A 187 -3.79 -11.40 6.58
CA VAL A 187 -2.93 -11.96 7.63
C VAL A 187 -1.68 -11.10 7.82
N GLN A 188 -1.05 -11.19 8.98
CA GLN A 188 0.22 -10.53 9.26
C GLN A 188 1.36 -11.13 8.42
N TYR A 189 2.33 -10.32 7.99
CA TYR A 189 3.51 -10.79 7.25
C TYR A 189 4.35 -11.79 8.05
N SER A 190 4.43 -11.59 9.37
CA SER A 190 5.17 -12.46 10.29
C SER A 190 4.50 -13.81 10.52
N ALA A 191 3.21 -13.94 10.20
CA ALA A 191 2.42 -15.11 10.54
C ALA A 191 2.32 -16.09 9.37
N ARG A 192 2.19 -17.39 9.70
CA ARG A 192 1.97 -18.43 8.71
C ARG A 192 0.48 -18.68 8.54
N PHE A 193 -0.04 -18.44 7.34
CA PHE A 193 -1.43 -18.73 6.99
C PHE A 193 -1.75 -20.24 7.12
N ASN A 194 -2.89 -20.54 7.74
CA ASN A 194 -3.44 -21.87 7.94
C ASN A 194 -4.76 -22.06 7.18
N ALA A 195 -4.68 -22.72 6.02
CA ALA A 195 -5.84 -23.00 5.18
C ALA A 195 -6.86 -23.95 5.83
N GLU A 196 -6.44 -24.85 6.73
CA GLU A 196 -7.36 -25.78 7.40
C GLU A 196 -8.27 -25.05 8.40
N SER A 197 -7.76 -24.01 9.08
CA SER A 197 -8.57 -23.16 9.95
C SER A 197 -9.71 -22.48 9.18
N VAL A 198 -9.41 -21.90 8.01
CA VAL A 198 -10.43 -21.26 7.17
C VAL A 198 -11.43 -22.29 6.63
N LYS A 199 -10.94 -23.45 6.18
CA LYS A 199 -11.80 -24.55 5.74
C LYS A 199 -12.75 -25.03 6.83
N ASN A 200 -12.28 -25.17 8.07
CA ASN A 200 -13.11 -25.54 9.21
C ASN A 200 -14.17 -24.47 9.48
N PHE A 201 -13.78 -23.20 9.46
CA PHE A 201 -14.69 -22.07 9.61
C PHE A 201 -15.80 -22.09 8.56
N LEU A 202 -15.46 -22.19 7.27
CA LEU A 202 -16.46 -22.22 6.19
C LEU A 202 -17.39 -23.43 6.28
N TYR A 203 -16.86 -24.60 6.67
CA TYR A 203 -17.69 -25.78 6.91
C TYR A 203 -18.71 -25.55 8.03
N SER A 204 -18.29 -24.97 9.15
CA SER A 204 -19.16 -24.60 10.27
C SER A 204 -20.15 -23.51 9.90
N LEU A 205 -19.74 -22.51 9.11
CA LEU A 205 -20.56 -21.40 8.64
C LEU A 205 -21.75 -21.87 7.77
N ASN A 206 -21.61 -23.03 7.13
CA ASN A 206 -22.65 -23.65 6.30
C ASN A 206 -23.48 -24.70 7.07
N ASP A 207 -23.47 -24.69 8.40
CA ASP A 207 -24.16 -25.65 9.28
C ASP A 207 -23.84 -27.12 8.94
N GLY A 208 -22.67 -27.39 8.37
CA GLY A 208 -22.30 -28.72 7.91
C GLY A 208 -23.09 -29.25 6.70
N LYS A 209 -23.97 -28.45 6.07
CA LYS A 209 -24.75 -28.83 4.88
C LYS A 209 -23.88 -29.14 3.68
N ILE A 210 -22.73 -28.46 3.57
CA ILE A 210 -21.74 -28.67 2.53
C ILE A 210 -20.65 -29.60 3.06
N ALA A 211 -20.40 -30.71 2.38
CA ALA A 211 -19.37 -31.66 2.81
C ALA A 211 -17.99 -30.98 2.90
N LYS A 212 -17.27 -31.20 4.01
CA LYS A 212 -15.96 -30.58 4.29
C LYS A 212 -14.93 -30.68 3.15
N LYS A 213 -14.95 -31.77 2.38
CA LYS A 213 -14.08 -31.98 1.20
C LYS A 213 -14.31 -30.99 0.04
N LYS A 214 -15.44 -30.29 0.04
CA LYS A 214 -15.80 -29.25 -0.94
C LYS A 214 -15.16 -27.90 -0.63
N PHE A 215 -14.44 -27.78 0.47
CA PHE A 215 -13.64 -26.61 0.81
C PHE A 215 -12.16 -26.99 0.70
N ASN A 216 -11.57 -26.79 -0.48
CA ASN A 216 -10.12 -26.97 -0.72
C ASN A 216 -9.53 -25.64 -1.18
N LEU A 217 -9.15 -24.82 -0.21
CA LEU A 217 -8.63 -23.48 -0.44
C LEU A 217 -7.15 -23.54 -0.82
N ARG A 218 -6.83 -22.98 -1.98
CA ARG A 218 -5.46 -22.84 -2.51
C ARG A 218 -5.22 -21.38 -2.88
N LEU A 219 -3.96 -20.96 -2.95
CA LEU A 219 -3.63 -19.64 -3.48
C LEU A 219 -4.15 -19.55 -4.92
N ALA A 220 -4.86 -18.48 -5.26
CA ALA A 220 -5.30 -18.25 -6.61
C ALA A 220 -4.09 -17.98 -7.52
N PRO A 221 -4.10 -18.43 -8.79
CA PRO A 221 -3.12 -18.01 -9.77
C PRO A 221 -3.08 -16.47 -9.88
N GLU A 222 -1.91 -15.90 -10.14
CA GLU A 222 -1.72 -14.46 -10.19
C GLU A 222 -2.66 -13.78 -11.19
N GLU A 223 -2.75 -14.30 -12.42
CA GLU A 223 -3.68 -13.80 -13.44
C GLU A 223 -5.13 -13.76 -12.95
N THR A 224 -5.55 -14.79 -12.20
CA THR A 224 -6.90 -14.84 -11.60
C THR A 224 -7.05 -13.79 -10.50
N SER A 225 -6.03 -13.62 -9.66
CA SER A 225 -6.00 -12.58 -8.63
C SER A 225 -6.12 -11.18 -9.24
N VAL A 226 -5.34 -10.88 -10.28
CA VAL A 226 -5.38 -9.60 -11.00
C VAL A 226 -6.74 -9.38 -11.65
N LYS A 227 -7.30 -10.41 -12.30
CA LYS A 227 -8.61 -10.33 -12.94
C LYS A 227 -9.73 -10.02 -11.93
N LEU A 228 -9.72 -10.69 -10.78
CA LEU A 228 -10.76 -10.54 -9.77
C LEU A 228 -10.62 -9.26 -8.94
N THR A 229 -9.41 -8.93 -8.53
CA THR A 229 -9.15 -7.79 -7.62
C THR A 229 -8.90 -6.50 -8.38
N GLY A 230 -8.31 -6.58 -9.58
CA GLY A 230 -7.79 -5.42 -10.30
C GLY A 230 -6.39 -5.01 -9.88
N TYR A 231 -5.74 -5.75 -8.98
CA TYR A 231 -4.42 -5.40 -8.43
C TYR A 231 -3.39 -6.48 -8.72
N GLU A 232 -2.19 -6.05 -9.06
CA GLU A 232 -1.04 -6.92 -9.30
C GLU A 232 -0.52 -7.57 -8.02
N HIS A 233 0.41 -8.52 -8.16
CA HIS A 233 1.12 -9.09 -7.04
C HIS A 233 1.71 -7.98 -6.16
N ASN A 234 1.67 -8.16 -4.83
CA ASN A 234 2.11 -7.17 -3.85
C ASN A 234 1.35 -5.82 -3.80
N ALA A 235 0.32 -5.63 -4.63
CA ALA A 235 -0.54 -4.46 -4.64
C ALA A 235 -1.94 -4.73 -4.07
N VAL A 236 -2.32 -6.00 -3.92
CA VAL A 236 -3.67 -6.43 -3.54
C VAL A 236 -4.15 -5.73 -2.26
N THR A 237 -5.35 -5.18 -2.34
CA THR A 237 -6.08 -4.59 -1.21
C THR A 237 -7.53 -5.04 -1.25
N CYS A 238 -8.21 -4.95 -0.11
CA CYS A 238 -9.62 -5.31 0.02
C CYS A 238 -10.58 -4.19 -0.42
N ILE A 239 -10.05 -3.04 -0.82
CA ILE A 239 -10.83 -1.84 -1.15
C ILE A 239 -10.88 -1.66 -2.67
N GLY A 240 -12.07 -1.38 -3.20
CA GLY A 240 -12.25 -1.03 -4.61
C GLY A 240 -11.83 -2.15 -5.58
N MET A 241 -12.02 -3.40 -5.19
CA MET A 241 -11.78 -4.56 -6.05
C MET A 241 -12.78 -4.60 -7.22
N LYS A 242 -12.39 -5.21 -8.35
CA LYS A 242 -13.28 -5.40 -9.51
C LYS A 242 -14.44 -6.35 -9.22
N THR A 243 -14.21 -7.32 -8.35
CA THR A 243 -15.20 -8.30 -7.88
C THR A 243 -15.38 -8.09 -6.37
N ASP A 244 -16.62 -8.19 -5.90
CA ASP A 244 -16.91 -8.19 -4.46
C ASP A 244 -16.57 -9.58 -3.89
N ILE A 245 -15.30 -9.75 -3.48
CA ILE A 245 -14.79 -11.01 -2.94
C ILE A 245 -14.91 -10.98 -1.41
N PRO A 246 -15.56 -11.98 -0.77
CA PRO A 246 -15.65 -12.06 0.68
C PRO A 246 -14.27 -12.04 1.34
N VAL A 247 -14.16 -11.21 2.37
CA VAL A 247 -12.90 -11.00 3.09
C VAL A 247 -12.91 -11.77 4.40
N ILE A 248 -11.78 -12.40 4.70
CA ILE A 248 -11.49 -13.07 5.96
C ILE A 248 -10.32 -12.32 6.60
N LEU A 249 -10.54 -11.78 7.79
CA LEU A 249 -9.55 -11.08 8.58
C LEU A 249 -9.04 -12.01 9.67
N ASP A 250 -7.72 -12.13 9.77
CA ASP A 250 -7.12 -12.92 10.85
C ASP A 250 -7.37 -12.30 12.22
N GLU A 251 -7.80 -13.13 13.17
CA GLU A 251 -8.17 -12.67 14.52
C GLU A 251 -7.00 -12.00 15.27
N ALA A 252 -5.75 -12.36 14.95
CA ALA A 252 -4.58 -11.70 15.55
C ALA A 252 -4.51 -10.19 15.22
N ILE A 253 -5.06 -9.77 14.08
CA ILE A 253 -5.06 -8.36 13.65
C ILE A 253 -6.04 -7.55 14.50
N THR A 254 -7.16 -8.13 14.93
CA THR A 254 -8.15 -7.46 15.80
C THR A 254 -7.62 -7.21 17.21
N LYS A 255 -6.52 -7.87 17.57
CA LYS A 255 -5.85 -7.79 18.88
C LYS A 255 -4.63 -6.86 18.85
N LEU A 256 -4.35 -6.19 17.73
CA LEU A 256 -3.23 -5.26 17.62
C LEU A 256 -3.42 -4.05 18.55
N ASN A 257 -2.31 -3.62 19.13
CA ASN A 257 -2.23 -2.39 19.91
C ASN A 257 -0.99 -1.60 19.46
N PRO A 258 -1.16 -0.39 18.92
CA PRO A 258 -2.42 0.33 18.68
C PRO A 258 -3.35 -0.36 17.64
N ASP A 259 -4.63 0.01 17.66
CA ASP A 259 -5.69 -0.47 16.74
C ASP A 259 -5.50 0.10 15.33
N PHE A 260 -4.50 -0.43 14.63
CA PHE A 260 -4.09 0.02 13.30
C PHE A 260 -3.25 -1.07 12.61
N PHE A 261 -3.33 -1.17 11.29
CA PHE A 261 -2.41 -2.00 10.52
C PHE A 261 -2.22 -1.47 9.10
N TRP A 262 -1.13 -1.91 8.47
CA TRP A 262 -0.79 -1.61 7.08
C TRP A 262 -1.06 -2.80 6.18
N LEU A 263 -1.57 -2.55 4.97
CA LEU A 263 -1.76 -3.54 3.91
C LEU A 263 -1.42 -2.93 2.54
N GLY A 264 -1.56 -3.72 1.46
CA GLY A 264 -1.43 -3.21 0.09
C GLY A 264 -2.39 -2.04 -0.16
N GLY A 265 -1.92 -1.04 -0.91
CA GLY A 265 -2.66 0.19 -1.22
C GLY A 265 -3.24 0.23 -2.63
N GLY A 266 -3.29 -0.89 -3.35
CA GLY A 266 -3.75 -0.93 -4.75
C GLY A 266 -2.63 -0.78 -5.78
N GLU A 267 -1.43 -0.40 -5.37
CA GLU A 267 -0.22 -0.37 -6.20
C GLU A 267 0.97 -0.98 -5.43
N VAL A 268 2.00 -1.42 -6.16
CA VAL A 268 3.13 -2.15 -5.57
C VAL A 268 3.89 -1.28 -4.57
N ASP A 269 4.02 0.01 -4.83
CA ASP A 269 4.70 0.99 -3.99
C ASP A 269 3.72 1.76 -3.08
N LEU A 270 2.41 1.52 -3.16
CA LEU A 270 1.42 2.19 -2.32
C LEU A 270 0.97 1.28 -1.16
N LYS A 271 0.91 1.83 0.05
CA LYS A 271 0.45 1.13 1.27
C LYS A 271 -0.71 1.87 1.89
N LEU A 272 -1.74 1.12 2.28
CA LEU A 272 -2.89 1.61 3.01
C LEU A 272 -2.70 1.26 4.49
N GLY A 273 -2.71 2.27 5.34
CA GLY A 273 -2.79 2.14 6.78
C GLY A 273 -4.21 2.50 7.24
N ILE A 274 -4.83 1.63 8.04
CA ILE A 274 -6.23 1.80 8.47
C ILE A 274 -6.41 1.27 9.89
N ARG A 275 -7.32 1.90 10.65
CA ARG A 275 -7.74 1.36 11.95
C ARG A 275 -8.48 0.04 11.77
N THR A 276 -8.22 -0.95 12.62
CA THR A 276 -8.83 -2.28 12.46
C THR A 276 -10.33 -2.22 12.64
N SER A 277 -10.79 -1.45 13.62
CA SER A 277 -12.21 -1.17 13.85
C SER A 277 -12.91 -0.58 12.63
N GLU A 278 -12.33 0.44 12.00
CA GLU A 278 -12.86 1.08 10.77
C GLU A 278 -12.85 0.11 9.58
N PHE A 279 -11.78 -0.67 9.42
CA PHE A 279 -11.70 -1.70 8.38
C PHE A 279 -12.82 -2.75 8.55
N ILE A 280 -13.06 -3.23 9.77
CA ILE A 280 -14.13 -4.20 10.06
C ILE A 280 -15.50 -3.60 9.72
N ASN A 281 -15.75 -2.34 10.11
CA ASN A 281 -17.03 -1.69 9.86
C ASN A 281 -17.29 -1.45 8.37
N SER A 282 -16.26 -1.07 7.61
CA SER A 282 -16.38 -0.79 6.18
C SER A 282 -16.42 -2.06 5.33
N VAL A 283 -15.55 -3.04 5.60
CA VAL A 283 -15.35 -4.23 4.76
C VAL A 283 -16.22 -5.40 5.20
N LYS A 284 -16.66 -5.42 6.47
CA LYS A 284 -17.46 -6.49 7.07
C LYS A 284 -16.85 -7.89 6.87
N PRO A 285 -15.54 -8.08 7.20
CA PRO A 285 -14.88 -9.36 7.00
C PRO A 285 -15.38 -10.41 8.00
N PHE A 286 -15.23 -11.69 7.66
CA PHE A 286 -15.26 -12.76 8.64
C PHE A 286 -13.99 -12.71 9.50
N VAL A 287 -14.12 -12.65 10.82
CA VAL A 287 -12.96 -12.69 11.72
C VAL A 287 -12.68 -14.14 12.12
N VAL A 288 -11.50 -14.65 11.77
CA VAL A 288 -11.13 -16.07 11.94
C VAL A 288 -9.69 -16.19 12.42
N SER A 289 -9.43 -17.04 13.42
CA SER A 289 -8.06 -17.40 13.78
C SER A 289 -7.47 -18.33 12.71
N CYS A 290 -6.80 -17.74 11.73
CA CYS A 290 -6.33 -18.41 10.51
C CYS A 290 -4.83 -18.27 10.28
N SER A 291 -4.09 -17.78 11.28
CA SER A 291 -2.63 -17.81 11.29
C SER A 291 -2.08 -18.45 12.57
N GLY A 292 -0.82 -18.89 12.50
CA GLY A 292 -0.03 -19.31 13.65
C GLY A 292 1.29 -18.55 13.69
N ILE A 293 1.80 -18.33 14.90
CA ILE A 293 3.17 -17.87 15.17
C ILE A 293 4.12 -19.07 15.07
#